data_AF-A0A9X2QTP6-F1
#
_entry.id   AF-A0A9X2QTP6-F1
#
_cell.length_a   1.000
_cell.length_b   1.000
_cell.length_c   1.000
_cell.angle_alpha   90.00
_cell.angle_beta   90.00
_cell.angle_gamma   90.00
#
_symmetry.space_group_name_H-M   'P 1'
#
loop_
_entity.id
_entity.type
_entity.pdbx_description
1 polymer ?
#
loop_
_entity_poly.entity_id
_entity_poly.type
_entity_poly.pdbx_seq_one_letter_code
_entity_poly.pdbx_strand_id
1 'polypeptide(L)'
;MRVTLTQVDVQVVPFGSGEQDDRWDLFSGPDLYYEVYDPDGACLYTSAVVDDVGPRDLPVTLDAEVVLQEAGWHVLRLLDADLIEDEVVGCVDFAPDRIRDGRPASTPARAVRLSDGDLTLQLQLEWTEDQS
;
A
#
# COMPACT_ATOMS: atom_id res chain seq x y z
N MET A 1 11.07 17.28 -10.42
CA MET A 1 10.31 17.21 -9.17
C MET A 1 10.17 15.74 -8.81
N ARG A 2 10.31 15.39 -7.54
CA ARG A 2 10.34 14.00 -7.07
C ARG A 2 9.14 13.72 -6.18
N VAL A 3 8.52 12.56 -6.38
CA VAL A 3 7.47 12.03 -5.49
C VAL A 3 8.03 10.80 -4.80
N THR A 4 7.88 10.71 -3.49
CA THR A 4 8.27 9.55 -2.70
C THR A 4 7.06 9.00 -1.95
N LEU A 5 6.79 7.71 -2.08
CA LEU A 5 5.92 6.97 -1.17
C LEU A 5 6.75 6.62 0.08
N THR A 6 6.36 7.17 1.22
CA THR A 6 7.12 7.08 2.48
C THR A 6 6.45 6.21 3.53
N GLN A 7 5.18 5.87 3.35
CA GLN A 7 4.46 4.95 4.24
C GLN A 7 3.28 4.31 3.53
N VAL A 8 3.02 3.03 3.82
CA VAL A 8 1.80 2.32 3.44
C VAL A 8 1.19 1.73 4.70
N ASP A 9 0.00 2.18 5.06
CA ASP A 9 -0.76 1.61 6.16
C ASP A 9 -1.92 0.79 5.60
N VAL A 10 -2.00 -0.48 5.98
CA VAL A 10 -3.15 -1.33 5.70
C VAL A 10 -4.20 -1.05 6.76
N GLN A 11 -5.34 -0.48 6.36
CA GLN A 11 -6.40 -0.04 7.27
C GLN A 11 -7.49 -1.09 7.45
N VAL A 12 -7.83 -1.78 6.35
CA VAL A 12 -8.87 -2.83 6.30
C VAL A 12 -8.42 -3.87 5.29
N VAL A 13 -8.53 -5.15 5.66
CA VAL A 13 -8.26 -6.32 4.82
C VAL A 13 -9.49 -7.22 4.82
N PRO A 14 -9.85 -7.86 3.68
CA PRO A 14 -10.90 -8.87 3.66
C PRO A 14 -10.44 -10.13 4.40
N PHE A 15 -10.73 -10.22 5.70
CA PHE A 15 -10.56 -11.44 6.48
C PHE A 15 -11.63 -12.48 6.14
N GLY A 16 -11.25 -13.74 5.99
CA GLY A 16 -12.15 -14.88 5.82
C GLY A 16 -13.08 -15.06 7.03
N SER A 17 -14.20 -15.77 6.84
CA SER A 17 -15.22 -15.96 7.89
C SER A 17 -14.72 -16.69 9.15
N GLY A 18 -13.63 -17.47 9.05
CA GLY A 18 -13.00 -18.11 10.20
C GLY A 18 -12.11 -17.17 11.02
N GLU A 19 -11.58 -16.12 10.38
CA GLU A 19 -10.60 -15.18 10.93
C GLU A 19 -11.29 -14.04 11.73
N GLN A 20 -12.55 -13.75 11.41
CA GLN A 20 -13.34 -12.71 12.09
C GLN A 20 -13.84 -13.12 13.49
N ASP A 21 -13.97 -14.42 13.78
CA ASP A 21 -14.63 -14.97 14.98
C ASP A 21 -13.67 -15.28 16.15
N ASP A 22 -12.45 -14.71 16.16
CA ASP A 22 -11.43 -14.88 17.22
C ASP A 22 -11.01 -16.36 17.49
N ARG A 23 -11.35 -17.31 16.61
CA ARG A 23 -10.95 -18.73 16.69
C ARG A 23 -9.61 -18.97 15.99
N TRP A 24 -8.60 -18.24 16.44
CA TRP A 24 -7.21 -18.34 15.96
C TRP A 24 -6.48 -19.48 16.67
N ASP A 25 -6.88 -20.72 16.38
CA ASP A 25 -6.21 -21.91 16.88
C ASP A 25 -5.91 -22.89 15.74
N LEU A 26 -4.99 -22.49 14.83
CA LEU A 26 -3.94 -23.33 14.20
C LEU A 26 -3.40 -22.78 12.85
N PHE A 27 -3.97 -21.70 12.31
CA PHE A 27 -3.41 -20.93 11.19
C PHE A 27 -3.49 -19.47 11.58
N SER A 28 -2.36 -18.78 11.61
CA SER A 28 -2.24 -17.37 11.91
C SER A 28 -2.82 -16.51 10.77
N GLY A 29 -2.96 -15.19 10.98
CA GLY A 29 -3.51 -14.29 9.96
C GLY A 29 -2.63 -14.22 8.71
N PRO A 30 -3.09 -13.54 7.64
CA PRO A 30 -2.30 -13.41 6.41
C PRO A 30 -0.93 -12.75 6.67
N ASP A 31 0.06 -13.20 5.92
CA ASP A 31 1.42 -12.68 5.92
C ASP A 31 1.51 -11.54 4.89
N LEU A 32 1.24 -10.31 5.32
CA LEU A 32 1.02 -9.19 4.41
C LEU A 32 2.32 -8.56 3.92
N TYR A 33 2.39 -8.35 2.61
CA TYR A 33 3.39 -7.48 1.97
C TYR A 33 2.77 -6.78 0.76
N TYR A 34 3.45 -5.79 0.19
CA TYR A 34 2.96 -5.11 -0.99
C TYR A 34 4.01 -4.93 -2.08
N GLU A 35 3.52 -4.74 -3.30
CA GLU A 35 4.32 -4.35 -4.44
C GLU A 35 3.78 -3.06 -5.06
N VAL A 36 4.69 -2.21 -5.54
CA VAL A 36 4.35 -0.98 -6.28
C VAL A 36 4.83 -1.09 -7.70
N TYR A 37 3.96 -0.80 -8.64
CA TYR A 37 4.21 -0.84 -10.06
C TYR A 37 4.18 0.57 -10.67
N ASP A 38 5.01 0.79 -11.67
CA ASP A 38 4.99 2.00 -12.48
C ASP A 38 3.90 1.96 -13.56
N PRO A 39 3.63 3.08 -14.26
CA PRO A 39 2.65 3.12 -15.33
C PRO A 39 2.98 2.22 -16.52
N ASP A 40 4.25 1.84 -16.70
CA ASP A 40 4.72 0.94 -17.75
C ASP A 40 4.60 -0.55 -17.33
N GLY A 41 4.18 -0.82 -16.09
CA GLY A 41 3.97 -2.13 -15.51
C GLY A 41 5.22 -2.75 -14.88
N ALA A 42 6.31 -2.00 -14.72
CA ALA A 42 7.50 -2.46 -14.01
C ALA A 42 7.30 -2.42 -12.49
N CYS A 43 7.63 -3.50 -11.80
CA CYS A 43 7.67 -3.50 -10.33
C CYS A 43 8.82 -2.61 -9.86
N LEU A 44 8.49 -1.54 -9.14
CA LEU A 44 9.42 -0.58 -8.57
C LEU A 44 9.95 -1.02 -7.22
N TYR A 45 9.12 -1.71 -6.44
CA TYR A 45 9.42 -2.04 -5.06
C TYR A 45 8.52 -3.17 -4.53
N THR A 46 9.10 -3.99 -3.66
CA THR A 46 8.42 -5.01 -2.86
C THR A 46 8.79 -4.76 -1.40
N SER A 47 7.80 -4.67 -0.51
CA SER A 47 8.03 -4.41 0.91
C SER A 47 8.54 -5.64 1.65
N ALA A 48 8.94 -5.46 2.90
CA ALA A 48 9.05 -6.58 3.82
C ALA A 48 7.67 -7.20 4.09
N VAL A 49 7.69 -8.46 4.52
CA VAL A 49 6.51 -9.18 4.98
C VAL A 49 6.28 -8.87 6.46
N VAL A 50 5.01 -8.66 6.82
CA VAL A 50 4.55 -8.66 8.21
C VAL A 50 3.69 -9.88 8.42
N ASP A 51 4.20 -10.78 9.26
CA ASP A 51 3.61 -12.09 9.45
C ASP A 51 2.38 -12.05 10.37
N ASP A 52 1.47 -13.01 10.18
CA ASP A 52 0.38 -13.35 11.10
C ASP A 52 -0.61 -12.21 11.40
N VAL A 53 -0.92 -11.33 10.44
CA VAL A 53 -1.69 -10.10 10.69
C VAL A 53 -3.15 -10.40 11.02
N GLY A 54 -3.59 -10.06 12.24
CA GLY A 54 -4.97 -10.21 12.67
C GLY A 54 -5.80 -8.91 12.58
N PRO A 55 -7.14 -8.99 12.74
CA PRO A 55 -8.01 -7.82 12.75
C PRO A 55 -7.66 -6.77 13.82
N ARG A 56 -7.06 -7.20 14.94
CA ARG A 56 -6.66 -6.33 16.06
C ARG A 56 -5.33 -5.60 15.81
N ASP A 57 -4.55 -6.06 14.83
CA ASP A 57 -3.27 -5.47 14.47
C ASP A 57 -3.45 -4.32 13.47
N LEU A 58 -4.65 -4.18 12.89
CA LEU A 58 -4.96 -3.08 11.99
C LEU A 58 -5.19 -1.75 12.75
N PRO A 59 -4.64 -0.63 12.26
CA PRO A 59 -3.86 -0.53 11.03
C PRO A 59 -2.41 -1.02 11.23
N VAL A 60 -1.91 -1.78 10.25
CA VAL A 60 -0.51 -2.21 10.21
C VAL A 60 0.26 -1.37 9.20
N THR A 61 1.45 -0.92 9.58
CA THR A 61 2.33 -0.15 8.70
C THR A 61 3.34 -1.07 8.03
N LEU A 62 3.39 -1.02 6.71
CA LEU A 62 4.38 -1.68 5.87
C LEU A 62 5.47 -0.66 5.49
N ASP A 63 6.72 -1.11 5.41
CA ASP A 63 7.84 -0.22 5.09
C ASP A 63 7.72 0.35 3.68
N ALA A 64 8.12 1.60 3.51
CA ALA A 64 8.02 2.29 2.24
C ALA A 64 9.08 3.38 2.10
N GLU A 65 9.90 3.29 1.06
CA GLU A 65 10.73 4.40 0.59
C GLU A 65 10.94 4.24 -0.92
N VAL A 66 9.93 4.64 -1.69
CA VAL A 66 9.88 4.39 -3.13
C VAL A 66 9.74 5.70 -3.89
N VAL A 67 10.66 5.96 -4.81
CA VAL A 67 10.55 7.10 -5.73
C VAL A 67 9.63 6.74 -6.88
N LEU A 68 8.60 7.56 -7.08
CA LEU A 68 7.57 7.36 -8.09
C LEU A 68 7.73 8.32 -9.26
N GLN A 69 7.20 7.92 -10.42
CA GLN A 69 6.96 8.85 -11.50
C GLN A 69 5.84 9.82 -11.07
N GLU A 70 5.99 11.11 -11.37
CA GLU A 70 4.96 12.08 -10.97
C GLU A 70 3.66 11.88 -11.75
N ALA A 71 3.77 11.53 -13.04
CA ALA A 71 2.66 11.42 -13.97
C ALA A 71 2.35 9.96 -14.32
N GLY A 72 1.07 9.65 -14.45
CA GLY A 72 0.58 8.32 -14.81
C GLY A 72 -0.05 7.59 -13.63
N TRP A 73 -0.62 6.42 -13.92
CA TRP A 73 -1.25 5.58 -12.92
C TRP A 73 -0.25 4.55 -12.42
N HIS A 74 0.01 4.60 -11.12
CA HIS A 74 0.69 3.55 -10.38
C HIS A 74 -0.34 2.57 -9.82
N VAL A 75 0.11 1.34 -9.61
CA VAL A 75 -0.67 0.28 -8.96
C VAL A 75 0.08 -0.16 -7.72
N LEU A 76 -0.61 -0.22 -6.58
CA LEU A 76 -0.11 -0.90 -5.39
C LEU A 76 -0.93 -2.17 -5.18
N ARG A 77 -0.27 -3.32 -5.14
CA ARG A 77 -0.88 -4.62 -4.86
C ARG A 77 -0.55 -5.04 -3.44
N LEU A 78 -1.56 -5.34 -2.65
CA LEU A 78 -1.38 -6.03 -1.37
C LEU A 78 -1.46 -7.53 -1.63
N LEU A 79 -0.50 -8.27 -1.10
CA LEU A 79 -0.35 -9.72 -1.28
C LEU A 79 -0.24 -10.40 0.09
N ASP A 80 -0.50 -11.70 0.09
CA ASP A 80 -0.32 -12.59 1.23
C ASP A 80 0.75 -13.63 0.88
N ALA A 81 1.80 -13.73 1.69
CA ALA A 81 2.94 -14.62 1.46
C ALA A 81 2.63 -16.09 1.75
N ASP A 82 1.56 -16.39 2.49
CA ASP A 82 1.10 -17.76 2.74
C ASP A 82 0.49 -18.40 1.49
N LEU A 83 0.07 -17.59 0.51
CA LEU A 83 -0.59 -18.06 -0.69
C LEU A 83 0.45 -18.44 -1.76
N ILE A 84 0.32 -19.67 -2.28
CA ILE A 84 1.33 -20.35 -3.11
C ILE A 84 1.45 -19.74 -4.54
N GLU A 85 0.64 -18.72 -4.88
CA GLU A 85 0.53 -18.16 -6.25
C GLU A 85 0.43 -16.62 -6.31
N ASP A 86 1.15 -15.87 -5.45
CA ASP A 86 1.11 -14.39 -5.44
C ASP A 86 -0.32 -13.85 -5.43
N GLU A 87 -1.21 -14.51 -4.69
CA GLU A 87 -2.63 -14.18 -4.71
C GLU A 87 -2.83 -12.78 -4.12
N VAL A 88 -3.42 -11.92 -4.94
CA VAL A 88 -3.56 -10.50 -4.64
C VAL A 88 -4.75 -10.31 -3.71
N VAL A 89 -4.47 -9.91 -2.48
CA VAL A 89 -5.47 -9.52 -1.47
C VAL A 89 -6.30 -8.34 -1.99
N GLY A 90 -5.66 -7.39 -2.69
CA GLY A 90 -6.34 -6.35 -3.45
C GLY A 90 -5.38 -5.37 -4.13
N CYS A 91 -5.91 -4.55 -5.04
CA CYS A 91 -5.15 -3.55 -5.78
C CYS A 91 -5.68 -2.15 -5.50
N VAL A 92 -4.82 -1.14 -5.39
CA VAL A 92 -5.26 0.25 -5.46
C VAL A 92 -4.48 1.00 -6.55
N ASP A 93 -5.21 1.69 -7.40
CA ASP A 93 -4.64 2.57 -8.42
C ASP A 93 -4.51 3.99 -7.88
N PHE A 94 -3.39 4.65 -8.16
CA PHE A 94 -3.19 6.04 -7.77
C PHE A 94 -2.29 6.80 -8.74
N ALA A 95 -2.55 8.10 -8.87
CA ALA A 95 -1.80 9.00 -9.74
C ALA A 95 -1.32 10.21 -8.92
N PRO A 96 -0.02 10.32 -8.60
CA PRO A 96 0.49 11.36 -7.72
C PRO A 96 0.20 12.79 -8.19
N ASP A 97 0.30 13.05 -9.49
CA ASP A 97 -0.03 14.34 -10.12
C ASP A 97 -1.49 14.76 -9.87
N ARG A 98 -2.42 13.82 -9.97
CA ARG A 98 -3.85 14.04 -9.72
C ARG A 98 -4.15 14.23 -8.24
N ILE A 99 -3.46 13.48 -7.39
CA ILE A 99 -3.57 13.62 -5.94
C ILE A 99 -3.13 15.02 -5.52
N ARG A 100 -1.97 15.49 -6.02
CA ARG A 100 -1.43 16.81 -5.66
C ARG A 100 -2.41 17.94 -5.96
N ASP A 101 -3.25 17.80 -6.99
CA ASP A 101 -4.33 18.74 -7.34
C ASP A 101 -3.82 20.20 -7.46
N GLY A 102 -2.68 20.37 -8.15
CA GLY A 102 -2.06 21.68 -8.40
C GLY A 102 -1.44 22.38 -7.18
N ARG A 103 -1.36 21.72 -6.02
CA ARG A 103 -0.75 22.30 -4.81
C ARG A 103 0.77 22.44 -4.94
N PRO A 104 1.38 23.42 -4.25
CA PRO A 104 2.83 23.59 -4.25
C PRO A 104 3.57 22.34 -3.74
N ALA A 105 4.74 22.05 -4.29
CA ALA A 105 5.60 20.96 -3.83
C ALA A 105 6.08 21.18 -2.38
N SER A 106 6.08 22.41 -1.88
CA SER A 106 6.41 22.73 -0.49
C SER A 106 5.35 22.29 0.55
N THR A 107 4.33 21.54 0.11
CA THR A 107 3.29 20.99 1.00
C THR A 107 3.86 19.74 1.69
N PRO A 108 3.69 19.56 3.02
CA PRO A 108 4.15 18.37 3.73
C PRO A 108 3.55 17.08 3.15
N ALA A 109 4.14 15.94 3.54
CA ALA A 109 3.65 14.61 3.20
C ALA A 109 2.12 14.52 3.35
N ARG A 110 1.47 13.91 2.37
CA ARG A 110 0.01 13.81 2.28
C ARG A 110 -0.43 12.38 2.49
N ALA A 111 -1.30 12.20 3.48
CA ALA A 111 -2.07 10.99 3.68
C ALA A 111 -3.18 10.89 2.62
N VAL A 112 -3.21 9.79 1.89
CA VAL A 112 -4.23 9.48 0.88
C VAL A 112 -4.83 8.13 1.19
N ARG A 113 -6.14 8.11 1.44
CA ARG A 113 -6.88 6.87 1.65
C ARG A 113 -7.44 6.37 0.32
N LEU A 114 -7.13 5.12 0.00
CA LEU A 114 -7.56 4.43 -1.22
C LEU A 114 -8.26 3.13 -0.82
N SER A 115 -9.25 2.73 -1.60
CA SER A 115 -10.03 1.52 -1.34
C SER A 115 -10.35 0.79 -2.64
N ASP A 116 -10.36 -0.53 -2.57
CA ASP A 116 -10.82 -1.43 -3.64
C ASP A 116 -11.58 -2.59 -3.00
N GLY A 117 -12.87 -2.71 -3.33
CA GLY A 117 -13.77 -3.62 -2.60
C GLY A 117 -13.73 -3.37 -1.08
N ASP A 118 -13.35 -4.41 -0.33
CA ASP A 118 -13.23 -4.39 1.13
C ASP A 118 -11.81 -4.04 1.62
N LEU A 119 -10.84 -3.87 0.72
CA LEU A 119 -9.50 -3.40 1.05
C LEU A 119 -9.50 -1.88 1.22
N THR A 120 -8.79 -1.40 2.25
CA THR A 120 -8.46 0.02 2.38
C THR A 120 -7.00 0.18 2.76
N LEU A 121 -6.30 1.02 2.00
CA LEU A 121 -4.93 1.45 2.29
C LEU A 121 -4.88 2.96 2.55
N GLN A 122 -3.93 3.38 3.36
CA GLN A 122 -3.54 4.78 3.51
C GLN A 122 -2.08 4.94 3.12
N LEU A 123 -1.82 5.79 2.13
CA LEU A 123 -0.49 6.08 1.62
C LEU A 123 -0.02 7.43 2.13
N GLN A 124 1.24 7.55 2.53
CA GLN A 124 1.91 8.83 2.75
C GLN A 124 2.79 9.16 1.55
N LEU A 125 2.46 10.23 0.84
CA LEU A 125 3.20 10.70 -0.34
C LEU A 125 3.87 12.03 -0.03
N GLU A 126 5.15 12.15 -0.33
CA GLU A 126 5.92 13.38 -0.20
C GLU A 126 6.36 13.90 -1.58
N TRP A 127 6.18 15.20 -1.82
CA TRP A 127 6.64 15.88 -3.03
C TRP A 127 7.82 16.76 -2.67
N THR A 128 8.92 16.61 -3.39
CA THR A 128 10.12 17.43 -3.22
C THR A 128 10.50 18.08 -4.55
N GLU A 129 10.85 19.36 -4.52
CA GLU A 129 11.42 20.02 -5.70
C GLU A 129 12.81 19.44 -5.97
N ASP A 130 13.14 19.18 -7.24
CA ASP A 130 14.53 18.91 -7.59
C ASP A 130 15.27 20.23 -7.44
N GLN A 131 16.15 20.33 -6.45
CA GLN A 131 17.02 21.49 -6.32
C GLN A 131 17.91 21.55 -7.57
N SER A 132 17.64 22.55 -8.42
CA SER A 132 18.47 22.88 -9.58
C SER A 132 19.58 23.85 -9.19
#